data_AF-A0A8H6GQH8-F1
#
_entry.id   AF-A0A8H6GQH8-F1
#
_cell.length_a   1.000
_cell.length_b   1.000
_cell.length_c   1.000
_cell.angle_alpha   90.00
_cell.angle_beta   90.00
_cell.angle_gamma   90.00
#
_symmetry.space_group_name_H-M   'P 1'
#
loop_
_entity.id
_entity.type
_entity.pdbx_description
1 polymer ?
#
loop_
_entity_poly.entity_id
_entity_poly.type
_entity_poly.pdbx_seq_one_letter_code
_entity_poly.pdbx_strand_id
1 'polypeptide(L)'
;MATLEEAERIVKEVTGYYGYLDHDMMDDIGRFNSDYRRRIDENWFKMENAASHSIKVLARNIYGSGARFVFELLQNAEDNSFRKADGKNDPPFISFQIHPKHIVVECNEDGFTSLDLKAICSVGESTKTAKHGYVGAKGIGFKSVFIAASRVHIQSGNFSFEFRHNRNDPGLGMVRPIWVRPTETFPSPLTRTTLYLHDQGDEDEIEHLKTVIAMQFDDLQETCLLFLRKLSKISVAFYDEEGNLQRSKQFTKKKVDDYRVSLETTVVSGDESATTSQMYHITKQLATGLAQSESRDAATTEEARKSLTSAEVVLAFPLQSNYQPQISTRRQELFAFLPLRTSDYKFHIQSDFDTNANRQDIVNTARRNLNIRDWIAKTFLQAILEFSQHPVLCYNWPLFLPSQDS
;
A
#
# COMPACT_ATOMS: atom_id res chain seq x y z
N MET A 1 -12.99 22.20 1.11
CA MET A 1 -11.87 21.80 2.01
C MET A 1 -12.15 22.42 3.35
N ALA A 2 -11.91 21.72 4.45
CA ALA A 2 -12.09 22.25 5.81
C ALA A 2 -11.14 23.43 6.05
N THR A 3 -11.54 24.42 6.85
CA THR A 3 -10.60 25.44 7.36
C THR A 3 -9.59 24.83 8.33
N LEU A 4 -8.57 25.60 8.73
CA LEU A 4 -7.61 25.15 9.73
C LEU A 4 -8.27 24.89 11.09
N GLU A 5 -9.18 25.77 11.55
CA GLU A 5 -9.87 25.55 12.82
C GLU A 5 -10.83 24.35 12.74
N GLU A 6 -11.47 24.14 11.59
CA GLU A 6 -12.33 22.98 11.38
C GLU A 6 -11.53 21.68 11.41
N ALA A 7 -10.36 21.64 10.76
CA ALA A 7 -9.47 20.48 10.77
C ALA A 7 -8.98 20.18 12.20
N GLU A 8 -8.56 21.20 12.96
CA GLU A 8 -8.16 21.06 14.37
C GLU A 8 -9.29 20.48 15.21
N ARG A 9 -10.50 21.04 15.09
CA ARG A 9 -11.69 20.57 15.81
C ARG A 9 -12.00 19.11 15.48
N ILE A 10 -11.96 18.73 14.20
CA ILE A 10 -12.23 17.36 13.76
C ILE A 10 -11.20 16.38 14.34
N VAL A 11 -9.90 16.73 14.34
CA VAL A 11 -8.86 15.90 14.94
C VAL A 11 -9.10 15.74 16.44
N LYS A 12 -9.38 16.83 17.16
CA LYS A 12 -9.69 16.77 18.60
C LYS A 12 -10.94 15.94 18.92
N GLU A 13 -11.98 16.03 18.10
CA GLU A 13 -13.20 15.21 18.25
C GLU A 13 -12.89 13.71 18.10
N VAL A 14 -12.14 13.33 17.06
CA VAL A 14 -11.71 11.92 16.85
C VAL A 14 -10.80 11.45 17.97
N THR A 15 -9.90 12.31 18.46
CA THR A 15 -9.03 12.01 19.60
C THR A 15 -9.86 11.74 20.86
N GLY A 16 -10.88 12.57 21.13
CA GLY A 16 -11.77 12.43 22.28
C GLY A 16 -12.55 11.11 22.30
N TYR A 17 -12.91 10.56 21.13
CA TYR A 17 -13.57 9.25 21.03
C TYR A 17 -12.72 8.10 21.60
N TYR A 18 -11.39 8.17 21.41
CA TYR A 18 -10.43 7.18 21.94
C TYR A 18 -9.96 7.51 23.36
N GLY A 19 -10.45 8.61 23.94
CA GLY A 19 -9.97 9.16 25.18
C GLY A 19 -8.63 9.90 25.01
N TYR A 20 -8.57 11.10 25.56
CA TYR A 20 -7.40 11.98 25.53
C TYR A 20 -7.18 12.59 26.91
N LEU A 21 -5.93 12.51 27.39
CA LEU A 21 -5.48 13.31 28.52
C LEU A 21 -4.77 14.54 27.99
N ASP A 22 -5.37 15.70 28.20
CA ASP A 22 -4.79 16.98 27.82
C ASP A 22 -3.55 17.25 28.68
N HIS A 23 -2.40 17.50 28.02
CA HIS A 23 -1.12 17.61 28.71
C HIS A 23 -1.07 18.87 29.60
N ASP A 24 -1.65 19.98 29.14
CA ASP A 24 -1.72 21.21 29.92
C ASP A 24 -2.58 21.00 31.16
N MET A 25 -3.72 20.33 31.02
CA MET A 25 -4.56 19.92 32.15
C MET A 25 -3.82 19.00 33.13
N MET A 26 -3.05 18.02 32.64
CA MET A 26 -2.26 17.11 33.48
C MET A 26 -1.08 17.80 34.17
N ASP A 27 -0.50 18.82 33.54
CA ASP A 27 0.51 19.69 34.13
C ASP A 27 -0.08 20.56 35.23
N ASP A 28 -1.26 21.14 35.02
CA ASP A 28 -1.98 21.87 36.06
C ASP A 28 -2.38 20.97 37.24
N ILE A 29 -2.88 19.75 36.97
CA ILE A 29 -3.17 18.75 38.00
C ILE A 29 -1.89 18.37 38.75
N GLY A 30 -0.76 18.19 38.05
CA GLY A 30 0.52 17.86 38.65
C GLY A 30 1.08 18.99 39.54
N ARG A 31 0.92 20.24 39.09
CA ARG A 31 1.28 21.43 39.88
C ARG A 31 0.41 21.57 41.12
N PHE A 32 -0.87 21.20 41.04
CA PHE A 32 -1.80 21.23 42.16
C PHE A 32 -1.56 20.08 43.15
N ASN A 33 -1.42 18.85 42.65
CA ASN A 33 -1.18 17.66 43.44
C ASN A 33 -0.51 16.55 42.60
N SER A 34 0.77 16.30 42.87
CA SER A 34 1.56 15.30 42.14
C SER A 34 1.07 13.86 42.33
N ASP A 35 0.49 13.52 43.49
CA ASP A 35 -0.09 12.20 43.73
C ASP A 35 -1.38 11.98 42.92
N TYR A 36 -2.18 13.04 42.69
CA TYR A 36 -3.34 12.94 41.81
C TYR A 36 -2.96 12.73 40.36
N ARG A 37 -1.95 13.48 39.86
CA ARG A 37 -1.39 13.21 38.54
C ARG A 37 -0.93 11.77 38.42
N ARG A 38 -0.10 11.28 39.37
CA ARG A 38 0.40 9.90 39.36
C ARG A 38 -0.73 8.89 39.33
N ARG A 39 -1.77 9.06 40.15
CA ARG A 39 -2.93 8.14 40.19
C ARG A 39 -3.74 8.18 38.89
N ILE A 40 -3.91 9.34 38.27
CA ILE A 40 -4.58 9.46 36.97
C ILE A 40 -3.75 8.75 35.90
N ASP A 41 -2.44 8.98 35.85
CA ASP A 41 -1.53 8.30 34.92
C ASP A 41 -1.56 6.77 35.11
N GLU A 42 -1.48 6.28 36.36
CA GLU A 42 -1.55 4.85 36.67
C GLU A 42 -2.89 4.23 36.25
N ASN A 43 -4.01 4.90 36.54
CA ASN A 43 -5.34 4.41 36.19
C ASN A 43 -5.59 4.50 34.69
N TRP A 44 -5.09 5.54 34.04
CA TRP A 44 -5.13 5.71 32.60
C TRP A 44 -4.33 4.61 31.91
N PHE A 45 -3.12 4.34 32.36
CA PHE A 45 -2.29 3.24 31.85
C PHE A 45 -2.94 1.88 32.05
N LYS A 46 -3.61 1.65 33.20
CA LYS A 46 -4.43 0.45 33.43
C LYS A 46 -5.63 0.39 32.50
N MET A 47 -6.29 1.52 32.24
CA MET A 47 -7.43 1.61 31.32
C MET A 47 -7.00 1.40 29.86
N GLU A 48 -5.88 1.96 29.40
CA GLU A 48 -5.30 1.69 28.08
C GLU A 48 -4.87 0.22 27.96
N ASN A 49 -4.37 -0.38 29.04
CA ASN A 49 -4.12 -1.82 29.11
C ASN A 49 -5.41 -2.66 29.17
N ALA A 50 -6.51 -2.12 29.67
CA ALA A 50 -7.82 -2.76 29.61
C ALA A 50 -8.54 -2.49 28.27
N ALA A 51 -8.09 -1.47 27.51
CA ALA A 51 -8.70 -1.07 26.26
C ALA A 51 -8.64 -2.22 25.24
N SER A 52 -9.72 -2.28 24.45
CA SER A 52 -10.18 -3.37 23.59
C SER A 52 -9.12 -4.41 23.22
N HIS A 53 -9.38 -5.66 23.62
CA HIS A 53 -8.65 -6.86 23.20
C HIS A 53 -8.28 -6.84 21.70
N SER A 54 -9.16 -6.29 20.85
CA SER A 54 -8.94 -6.14 19.41
C SER A 54 -7.72 -5.28 19.05
N ILE A 55 -7.43 -4.20 19.79
CA ILE A 55 -6.27 -3.32 19.56
C ILE A 55 -4.97 -4.05 19.95
N LYS A 56 -4.99 -4.79 21.06
CA LYS A 56 -3.84 -5.59 21.49
C LYS A 56 -3.54 -6.75 20.55
N VAL A 57 -4.59 -7.43 20.06
CA VAL A 57 -4.47 -8.47 19.02
C VAL A 57 -3.92 -7.86 17.74
N LEU A 58 -4.40 -6.68 17.34
CA LEU A 58 -3.88 -5.96 16.18
C LEU A 58 -2.39 -5.65 16.31
N ALA A 59 -1.94 -5.08 17.43
CA ALA A 59 -0.54 -4.79 17.69
C ALA A 59 0.33 -6.08 17.56
N ARG A 60 -0.09 -7.16 18.21
CA ARG A 60 0.60 -8.47 18.10
C ARG A 60 0.67 -9.00 16.68
N ASN A 61 -0.42 -8.91 15.94
CA ASN A 61 -0.49 -9.38 14.55
C ASN A 61 0.40 -8.55 13.64
N ILE A 62 0.47 -7.23 13.84
CA ILE A 62 1.35 -6.34 13.05
C ILE A 62 2.81 -6.79 13.17
N TYR A 63 3.33 -6.95 14.39
CA TYR A 63 4.73 -7.33 14.60
C TYR A 63 5.05 -8.79 14.20
N GLY A 64 4.06 -9.70 14.23
CA GLY A 64 4.23 -11.10 13.82
C GLY A 64 3.99 -11.38 12.33
N SER A 65 3.49 -10.41 11.55
CA SER A 65 2.92 -10.67 10.22
C SER A 65 3.92 -10.86 9.09
N GLY A 66 5.18 -10.45 9.26
CA GLY A 66 6.12 -10.31 8.13
C GLY A 66 5.57 -9.36 7.03
N ALA A 67 4.65 -8.45 7.40
CA ALA A 67 3.96 -7.59 6.45
C ALA A 67 4.92 -6.63 5.75
N ARG A 68 4.79 -6.55 4.43
CA ARG A 68 5.46 -5.54 3.61
C ARG A 68 4.69 -4.22 3.73
N PHE A 69 4.95 -3.45 4.78
CA PHE A 69 4.23 -2.17 5.02
C PHE A 69 4.35 -1.22 3.81
N VAL A 70 5.43 -1.33 3.01
CA VAL A 70 5.59 -0.60 1.75
C VAL A 70 4.46 -0.89 0.76
N PHE A 71 4.03 -2.15 0.65
CA PHE A 71 2.90 -2.53 -0.21
C PHE A 71 1.56 -2.02 0.33
N GLU A 72 1.39 -1.94 1.65
CA GLU A 72 0.20 -1.30 2.25
C GLU A 72 0.18 0.21 1.96
N LEU A 73 1.33 0.89 1.96
CA LEU A 73 1.43 2.30 1.54
C LEU A 73 1.10 2.48 0.06
N LEU A 74 1.59 1.60 -0.82
CA LEU A 74 1.24 1.61 -2.26
C LEU A 74 -0.27 1.39 -2.47
N GLN A 75 -0.88 0.45 -1.75
CA GLN A 75 -2.33 0.22 -1.82
C GLN A 75 -3.13 1.42 -1.32
N ASN A 76 -2.71 2.05 -0.22
CA ASN A 76 -3.36 3.27 0.27
C ASN A 76 -3.30 4.40 -0.77
N ALA A 77 -2.15 4.61 -1.41
CA ALA A 77 -2.02 5.60 -2.46
C ALA A 77 -2.86 5.27 -3.71
N GLU A 78 -2.93 4.00 -4.12
CA GLU A 78 -3.80 3.57 -5.24
C GLU A 78 -5.29 3.81 -4.95
N ASP A 79 -5.71 3.71 -3.69
CA ASP A 79 -7.10 3.91 -3.29
C ASP A 79 -7.53 5.39 -3.27
N ASN A 80 -6.58 6.32 -3.27
CA ASN A 80 -6.84 7.76 -3.23
C ASN A 80 -7.50 8.32 -4.50
N SER A 81 -7.98 9.56 -4.41
CA SER A 81 -8.52 10.32 -5.54
C SER A 81 -7.47 11.30 -6.05
N PHE A 82 -7.29 11.38 -7.37
CA PHE A 82 -6.28 12.21 -8.03
C PHE A 82 -6.88 13.29 -8.95
N ARG A 83 -8.16 13.64 -8.78
CA ARG A 83 -8.88 14.58 -9.66
C ARG A 83 -8.18 15.93 -9.78
N LYS A 84 -7.58 16.43 -8.70
CA LYS A 84 -6.82 17.69 -8.72
C LYS A 84 -5.51 17.58 -9.50
N ALA A 85 -4.83 16.44 -9.43
CA ALA A 85 -3.62 16.18 -10.20
C ALA A 85 -3.95 16.01 -11.70
N ASP A 86 -5.01 15.25 -12.00
CA ASP A 86 -5.55 15.08 -13.35
C ASP A 86 -5.89 16.43 -13.99
N GLY A 87 -6.56 17.32 -13.24
CA GLY A 87 -6.89 18.67 -13.70
C GLY A 87 -5.68 19.57 -13.98
N LYS A 88 -4.49 19.20 -13.49
CA LYS A 88 -3.21 19.89 -13.74
C LYS A 88 -2.33 19.16 -14.76
N ASN A 89 -2.81 18.05 -15.35
CA ASN A 89 -2.01 17.12 -16.16
C ASN A 89 -0.76 16.60 -15.43
N ASP A 90 -0.83 16.47 -14.10
CA ASP A 90 0.25 15.91 -13.28
C ASP A 90 -0.01 14.41 -13.06
N PRO A 91 0.87 13.50 -13.52
CA PRO A 91 0.66 12.06 -13.37
C PRO A 91 0.54 11.66 -11.89
N PRO A 92 -0.46 10.85 -11.50
CA PRO A 92 -0.58 10.32 -10.14
C PRO A 92 0.68 9.57 -9.71
N PHE A 93 1.28 9.98 -8.59
CA PHE A 93 2.53 9.44 -8.09
C PHE A 93 2.49 9.15 -6.59
N ILE A 94 3.40 8.25 -6.18
CA ILE A 94 3.89 8.13 -4.82
C ILE A 94 5.42 8.17 -4.81
N SER A 95 6.00 8.91 -3.87
CA SER A 95 7.44 8.99 -3.65
C SER A 95 7.80 8.54 -2.23
N PHE A 96 8.97 7.93 -2.11
CA PHE A 96 9.56 7.50 -0.85
C PHE A 96 10.96 8.09 -0.75
N GLN A 97 11.23 8.88 0.28
CA GLN A 97 12.54 9.44 0.61
C GLN A 97 13.01 8.78 1.90
N ILE A 98 14.01 7.92 1.81
CA ILE A 98 14.49 7.07 2.89
C ILE A 98 15.72 7.76 3.48
N HIS A 99 15.56 8.31 4.68
CA HIS A 99 16.64 8.88 5.49
C HIS A 99 16.99 7.94 6.65
N PRO A 100 18.15 8.08 7.29
CA PRO A 100 18.57 7.17 8.35
C PRO A 100 17.64 7.12 9.58
N LYS A 101 16.93 8.21 9.85
CA LYS A 101 16.04 8.36 11.02
C LYS A 101 14.56 8.47 10.68
N HIS A 102 14.23 8.69 9.42
CA HIS A 102 12.84 8.88 9.01
C HIS A 102 12.63 8.56 7.53
N ILE A 103 11.38 8.33 7.15
CA ILE A 103 10.98 8.11 5.77
C ILE A 103 9.89 9.12 5.44
N VAL A 104 10.07 9.89 4.36
CA VAL A 104 9.05 10.80 3.86
C VAL A 104 8.33 10.12 2.70
N VAL A 105 7.01 9.97 2.84
CA VAL A 105 6.14 9.43 1.80
C VAL A 105 5.28 10.57 1.27
N GLU A 106 5.30 10.81 -0.04
CA GLU A 106 4.46 11.84 -0.65
C GLU A 106 3.58 11.26 -1.75
N CYS A 107 2.34 11.74 -1.83
CA CYS A 107 1.36 11.33 -2.84
C CYS A 107 0.59 12.55 -3.29
N ASN A 108 0.52 12.83 -4.60
CA ASN A 108 -0.20 13.99 -5.16
C ASN A 108 -1.72 13.79 -5.24
N GLU A 109 -2.31 13.20 -4.20
CA GLU A 109 -3.75 13.00 -4.09
C GLU A 109 -4.52 14.30 -3.77
N ASP A 110 -5.85 14.24 -3.87
CA ASP A 110 -6.77 15.34 -3.58
C ASP A 110 -6.63 15.88 -2.14
N GLY A 111 -6.21 15.01 -1.20
CA GLY A 111 -5.97 15.30 0.21
C GLY A 111 -7.09 14.81 1.14
N PHE A 112 -6.80 14.78 2.44
CA PHE A 112 -7.63 14.15 3.46
C PHE A 112 -8.97 14.87 3.67
N THR A 113 -10.01 14.07 3.87
CA THR A 113 -11.30 14.49 4.40
C THR A 113 -11.48 14.04 5.85
N SER A 114 -12.55 14.50 6.51
CA SER A 114 -12.93 14.02 7.83
C SER A 114 -13.25 12.53 7.85
N LEU A 115 -13.76 11.98 6.75
CA LEU A 115 -14.01 10.55 6.60
C LEU A 115 -12.71 9.77 6.52
N ASP A 116 -11.71 10.28 5.81
CA ASP A 116 -10.38 9.64 5.72
C ASP A 116 -9.68 9.63 7.07
N LEU A 117 -9.78 10.73 7.84
CA LEU A 117 -9.27 10.77 9.22
C LEU A 117 -9.98 9.73 10.11
N LYS A 118 -11.30 9.64 10.06
CA LYS A 118 -12.05 8.65 10.85
C LYS A 118 -11.68 7.23 10.44
N ALA A 119 -11.55 6.98 9.14
CA ALA A 119 -11.17 5.68 8.58
C ALA A 119 -9.74 5.26 8.94
N ILE A 120 -8.78 6.18 8.88
CA ILE A 120 -7.40 5.85 9.26
C ILE A 120 -7.28 5.60 10.76
N CYS A 121 -8.17 6.18 11.60
CA CYS A 121 -8.19 5.98 13.04
C CYS A 121 -8.97 4.72 13.48
N SER A 122 -9.81 4.11 12.64
CA SER A 122 -10.64 2.97 13.05
C SER A 122 -9.84 1.67 13.25
N VAL A 123 -10.42 0.75 14.04
CA VAL A 123 -9.89 -0.60 14.29
C VAL A 123 -10.94 -1.61 13.87
N GLY A 124 -10.59 -2.53 12.96
CA GLY A 124 -11.49 -3.60 12.51
C GLY A 124 -12.61 -3.17 11.56
N GLU A 125 -12.99 -1.89 11.51
CA GLU A 125 -13.92 -1.33 10.52
C GLU A 125 -13.15 -0.61 9.41
N SER A 126 -12.85 -1.31 8.32
CA SER A 126 -12.45 -0.63 7.09
C SER A 126 -13.70 -0.01 6.46
N THR A 127 -13.72 1.32 6.28
CA THR A 127 -14.76 2.04 5.51
C THR A 127 -14.74 1.71 4.01
N LYS A 128 -13.78 0.89 3.56
CA LYS A 128 -13.74 0.38 2.19
C LYS A 128 -14.85 -0.67 2.05
N THR A 129 -16.04 -0.22 1.68
CA THR A 129 -17.05 -1.05 1.02
C THR A 129 -16.33 -1.95 0.02
N ALA A 130 -16.61 -3.26 0.05
CA ALA A 130 -15.92 -4.30 -0.72
C ALA A 130 -15.91 -3.99 -2.23
N LYS A 131 -15.01 -3.11 -2.66
CA LYS A 131 -14.73 -2.81 -4.06
C LYS A 131 -13.71 -3.85 -4.52
N HIS A 132 -14.02 -4.48 -5.66
CA HIS A 132 -13.26 -5.51 -6.35
C HIS A 132 -11.77 -5.52 -5.99
N GLY A 133 -11.40 -6.44 -5.11
CA GLY A 133 -10.02 -6.88 -4.93
C GLY A 133 -9.13 -6.13 -3.96
N TYR A 134 -9.50 -4.94 -3.50
CA TYR A 134 -8.77 -4.24 -2.44
C TYR A 134 -9.35 -4.57 -1.07
N VAL A 135 -9.41 -5.85 -0.71
CA VAL A 135 -9.70 -6.22 0.68
C VAL A 135 -8.38 -6.16 1.41
N GLY A 136 -8.15 -5.09 2.17
CA GLY A 136 -7.16 -5.04 3.25
C GLY A 136 -7.53 -6.03 4.36
N ALA A 137 -6.55 -6.62 5.06
CA ALA A 137 -6.85 -7.41 6.25
C ALA A 137 -7.47 -6.42 7.24
N LYS A 138 -8.72 -6.67 7.65
CA LYS A 138 -9.52 -5.72 8.46
C LYS A 138 -8.67 -5.22 9.64
N GLY A 139 -8.36 -3.92 9.64
CA GLY A 139 -7.63 -3.25 10.71
C GLY A 139 -6.10 -3.25 10.65
N ILE A 140 -5.43 -3.99 9.76
CA ILE A 140 -3.94 -4.05 9.72
C ILE A 140 -3.33 -2.96 8.83
N GLY A 141 -3.98 -2.57 7.72
CA GLY A 141 -3.42 -1.79 6.61
C GLY A 141 -2.44 -0.66 6.98
N PHE A 142 -2.94 0.57 7.18
CA PHE A 142 -2.08 1.70 7.56
C PHE A 142 -1.28 1.43 8.84
N LYS A 143 -1.81 0.65 9.80
CA LYS A 143 -1.13 0.39 11.08
C LYS A 143 0.17 -0.41 10.93
N SER A 144 0.37 -1.09 9.81
CA SER A 144 1.63 -1.77 9.50
C SER A 144 2.86 -0.84 9.49
N VAL A 145 2.68 0.47 9.28
CA VAL A 145 3.79 1.44 9.34
C VAL A 145 4.45 1.50 10.73
N PHE A 146 3.74 1.11 11.80
CA PHE A 146 4.29 1.09 13.16
C PHE A 146 5.28 -0.07 13.40
N ILE A 147 5.40 -1.01 12.47
CA ILE A 147 6.55 -1.94 12.44
C ILE A 147 7.85 -1.16 12.29
N ALA A 148 7.82 -0.12 11.44
CA ALA A 148 8.98 0.69 11.10
C ALA A 148 9.14 1.94 11.97
N ALA A 149 8.03 2.58 12.35
CA ALA A 149 8.04 3.91 12.97
C ALA A 149 7.38 3.96 14.34
N SER A 150 7.98 4.74 15.25
CA SER A 150 7.40 5.07 16.56
C SER A 150 6.47 6.28 16.49
N ARG A 151 6.70 7.18 15.52
CA ARG A 151 5.89 8.36 15.26
C ARG A 151 5.56 8.49 13.79
N VAL A 152 4.32 8.82 13.47
CA VAL A 152 3.85 9.01 12.09
C VAL A 152 3.13 10.34 12.01
N HIS A 153 3.69 11.29 11.27
CA HIS A 153 3.10 12.62 11.06
C HIS A 153 2.50 12.71 9.66
N ILE A 154 1.23 13.07 9.56
CA ILE A 154 0.49 13.21 8.30
C ILE A 154 0.12 14.67 8.11
N GLN A 155 0.45 15.20 6.93
CA GLN A 155 0.09 16.53 6.47
C GLN A 155 -0.66 16.42 5.14
N SER A 156 -1.87 16.97 5.09
CA SER A 156 -2.71 16.91 3.90
C SER A 156 -3.71 18.08 3.89
N GLY A 157 -3.45 19.07 3.03
CA GLY A 157 -4.17 20.34 3.07
C GLY A 157 -4.07 21.00 4.45
N ASN A 158 -5.21 21.25 5.09
CA ASN A 158 -5.27 21.84 6.43
C ASN A 158 -5.20 20.81 7.56
N PHE A 159 -5.20 19.50 7.26
CA PHE A 159 -4.99 18.48 8.28
C PHE A 159 -3.50 18.30 8.55
N SER A 160 -3.11 18.43 9.82
CA SER A 160 -1.77 18.09 10.30
C SER A 160 -1.89 17.43 11.66
N PHE A 161 -1.62 16.14 11.70
CA PHE A 161 -1.77 15.34 12.90
C PHE A 161 -0.77 14.19 12.90
N GLU A 162 -0.47 13.67 14.08
CA GLU A 162 0.45 12.56 14.22
C GLU A 162 -0.09 11.44 15.11
N PHE A 163 0.48 10.27 14.95
CA PHE A 163 0.29 9.13 15.83
C PHE A 163 1.62 8.79 16.49
N ARG A 164 1.57 8.33 17.74
CA ARG A 164 2.76 7.94 18.51
C ARG A 164 2.51 6.58 19.15
N HIS A 165 3.32 5.59 18.81
CA HIS A 165 3.20 4.23 19.32
C HIS A 165 4.56 3.52 19.31
N ASN A 166 5.03 3.12 20.48
CA ASN A 166 6.20 2.27 20.64
C ASN A 166 5.83 0.78 20.65
N ARG A 167 6.80 -0.10 20.39
CA ARG A 167 6.59 -1.57 20.31
C ARG A 167 5.90 -2.17 21.54
N ASN A 168 6.16 -1.61 22.73
CA ASN A 168 5.64 -2.12 24.00
C ASN A 168 4.34 -1.45 24.45
N ASP A 169 3.82 -0.49 23.67
CA ASP A 169 2.59 0.22 24.02
C ASP A 169 1.36 -0.67 23.79
N PRO A 170 0.23 -0.41 24.48
CA PRO A 170 -1.00 -1.19 24.35
C PRO A 170 -1.70 -1.05 22.97
N GLY A 171 -1.21 -0.18 22.09
CA GLY A 171 -1.67 -0.01 20.71
C GLY A 171 -2.60 1.17 20.45
N LEU A 172 -3.12 1.84 21.49
CA LEU A 172 -4.03 2.99 21.34
C LEU A 172 -3.37 4.17 20.60
N GLY A 173 -2.06 4.33 20.79
CA GLY A 173 -1.26 5.33 20.08
C GLY A 173 -1.28 5.21 18.55
N MET A 174 -1.60 4.03 18.02
CA MET A 174 -1.74 3.82 16.58
C MET A 174 -3.03 4.41 16.01
N VAL A 175 -4.06 4.66 16.83
CA VAL A 175 -5.42 5.02 16.41
C VAL A 175 -5.88 6.38 16.93
N ARG A 176 -5.17 6.93 17.92
CA ARG A 176 -5.43 8.23 18.50
C ARG A 176 -4.57 9.30 17.83
N PRO A 177 -5.15 10.14 16.94
CA PRO A 177 -4.39 11.21 16.29
C PRO A 177 -4.09 12.31 17.33
N ILE A 178 -3.00 13.04 17.13
CA ILE A 178 -2.60 14.19 17.96
C ILE A 178 -2.48 15.37 17.00
N TRP A 179 -3.20 16.45 17.26
CA TRP A 179 -3.11 17.65 16.42
C TRP A 179 -1.71 18.25 16.46
N VAL A 180 -1.17 18.60 15.29
CA VAL A 180 0.11 19.30 15.15
C VAL A 180 -0.15 20.57 14.38
N ARG A 181 -0.01 21.73 15.03
CA ARG A 181 -0.22 23.03 14.38
C ARG A 181 0.76 23.19 13.20
N PRO A 182 0.27 23.36 11.95
CA PRO A 182 1.14 23.62 10.82
C PRO A 182 1.90 24.94 11.02
N THR A 183 3.18 24.96 10.68
CA THR A 183 4.01 26.19 10.67
C THR A 183 3.89 26.94 9.35
N GLU A 184 3.52 26.23 8.28
CA GLU A 184 3.43 26.74 6.92
C GLU A 184 2.20 26.15 6.23
N THR A 185 1.76 26.84 5.16
CA THR A 185 0.73 26.32 4.27
C THR A 185 1.27 25.11 3.50
N PHE A 186 0.56 23.99 3.57
CA PHE A 186 0.95 22.76 2.87
C PHE A 186 0.50 22.80 1.40
N PRO A 187 1.33 22.36 0.43
CA PRO A 187 0.96 22.34 -0.99
C PRO A 187 -0.25 21.44 -1.27
N SER A 188 -1.01 21.78 -2.32
CA SER A 188 -2.16 20.99 -2.79
C SER A 188 -2.20 20.92 -4.33
N PRO A 189 -2.43 19.75 -4.94
CA PRO A 189 -2.65 18.43 -4.31
C PRO A 189 -1.35 17.82 -3.76
N LEU A 190 -1.34 17.42 -2.50
CA LEU A 190 -0.27 16.63 -1.88
C LEU A 190 -0.73 16.14 -0.51
N THR A 191 -0.36 14.90 -0.18
CA THR A 191 -0.32 14.37 1.18
C THR A 191 1.12 13.94 1.45
N ARG A 192 1.69 14.39 2.58
CA ARG A 192 2.98 13.92 3.08
C ARG A 192 2.77 13.14 4.38
N THR A 193 3.34 11.96 4.45
CA THR A 193 3.41 11.14 5.64
C THR A 193 4.88 10.93 6.01
N THR A 194 5.29 11.46 7.16
CA THR A 194 6.65 11.29 7.68
C THR A 194 6.65 10.22 8.76
N LEU A 195 7.36 9.12 8.50
CA LEU A 195 7.55 7.99 9.39
C LEU A 195 8.86 8.19 10.15
N TYR A 196 8.82 8.50 11.44
CA TYR A 196 10.01 8.59 12.28
C TYR A 196 10.33 7.19 12.81
N LEU A 197 11.48 6.65 12.40
CA LEU A 197 11.86 5.27 12.65
C LEU A 197 12.06 5.01 14.13
N HIS A 198 11.87 3.75 14.56
CA HIS A 198 12.24 3.34 15.91
C HIS A 198 13.73 3.57 16.16
N ASP A 199 14.06 4.21 17.27
CA ASP A 199 15.43 4.55 17.71
C ASP A 199 15.69 4.15 19.18
N GLN A 200 14.70 3.53 19.84
CA GLN A 200 14.78 3.07 21.22
C GLN A 200 14.81 1.55 21.29
N GLY A 201 15.75 0.99 22.06
CA GLY A 201 15.89 -0.44 22.26
C GLY A 201 17.34 -0.89 22.13
N ASP A 202 17.51 -2.17 21.83
CA ASP A 202 18.80 -2.76 21.52
C ASP A 202 19.32 -2.24 20.17
N GLU A 203 20.58 -1.81 20.12
CA GLU A 203 21.16 -1.14 18.95
C GLU A 203 21.25 -2.07 17.73
N ASP A 204 21.62 -3.34 17.94
CA ASP A 204 21.71 -4.33 16.87
C ASP A 204 20.31 -4.66 16.30
N GLU A 205 19.29 -4.75 17.15
CA GLU A 205 17.90 -4.93 16.71
C GLU A 205 17.38 -3.76 15.87
N ILE A 206 17.71 -2.52 16.25
CA ILE A 206 17.31 -1.32 15.53
C ILE A 206 18.02 -1.25 14.17
N GLU A 207 19.31 -1.54 14.12
CA GLU A 207 20.07 -1.53 12.87
C GLU A 207 19.61 -2.64 11.92
N HIS A 208 19.32 -3.82 12.45
CA HIS A 208 18.71 -4.90 11.67
C HIS A 208 17.33 -4.48 11.12
N LEU A 209 16.48 -3.84 11.93
CA LEU A 209 15.19 -3.33 11.47
C LEU A 209 15.34 -2.32 10.32
N LYS A 210 16.24 -1.35 10.46
CA LYS A 210 16.51 -0.34 9.42
C LYS A 210 16.98 -1.01 8.13
N THR A 211 17.85 -2.00 8.22
CA THR A 211 18.31 -2.80 7.08
C THR A 211 17.14 -3.49 6.38
N VAL A 212 16.28 -4.19 7.13
CA VAL A 212 15.09 -4.87 6.60
C VAL A 212 14.12 -3.88 5.94
N ILE A 213 13.94 -2.70 6.52
CA ILE A 213 13.11 -1.63 5.94
C ILE A 213 13.70 -1.15 4.61
N ALA A 214 15.00 -0.83 4.58
CA ALA A 214 15.67 -0.38 3.38
C ALA A 214 15.59 -1.42 2.26
N MET A 215 15.76 -2.71 2.58
CA MET A 215 15.60 -3.82 1.64
C MET A 215 14.20 -3.87 1.03
N GLN A 216 13.13 -3.65 1.80
CA GLN A 216 11.77 -3.62 1.25
C GLN A 216 11.59 -2.54 0.18
N PHE A 217 12.20 -1.37 0.36
CA PHE A 217 12.19 -0.32 -0.65
C PHE A 217 13.09 -0.66 -1.84
N ASP A 218 14.25 -1.25 -1.59
CA ASP A 218 15.22 -1.66 -2.63
C ASP A 218 14.69 -2.80 -3.52
N ASP A 219 13.86 -3.68 -2.96
CA ASP A 219 13.22 -4.80 -3.65
C ASP A 219 12.00 -4.38 -4.49
N LEU A 220 11.50 -3.14 -4.33
CA LEU A 220 10.42 -2.63 -5.20
C LEU A 220 10.84 -2.70 -6.66
N GLN A 221 9.95 -3.22 -7.50
CA GLN A 221 10.15 -3.36 -8.94
C GLN A 221 9.09 -2.56 -9.71
N GLU A 222 9.39 -2.23 -10.95
CA GLU A 222 8.47 -1.53 -11.85
C GLU A 222 7.15 -2.29 -12.05
N THR A 223 7.18 -3.61 -11.95
CA THR A 223 6.01 -4.48 -12.06
C THR A 223 4.94 -4.15 -11.00
N CYS A 224 5.29 -3.48 -9.91
CA CYS A 224 4.32 -2.95 -8.94
C CYS A 224 3.29 -2.01 -9.60
N LEU A 225 3.64 -1.30 -10.68
CA LEU A 225 2.71 -0.43 -11.41
C LEU A 225 1.85 -1.18 -12.44
N LEU A 226 2.23 -2.41 -12.83
CA LEU A 226 1.69 -3.09 -14.02
C LEU A 226 0.16 -3.19 -13.99
N PHE A 227 -0.41 -3.52 -12.82
CA PHE A 227 -1.85 -3.73 -12.64
C PHE A 227 -2.54 -2.67 -11.78
N LEU A 228 -1.79 -1.67 -11.30
CA LEU A 228 -2.37 -0.49 -10.67
C LEU A 228 -3.13 0.35 -11.71
N ARG A 229 -4.27 0.91 -11.30
CA ARG A 229 -5.20 1.61 -12.19
C ARG A 229 -4.99 3.12 -12.15
N LYS A 230 -4.65 3.69 -11.00
CA LYS A 230 -4.50 5.14 -10.82
C LYS A 230 -3.05 5.57 -10.79
N LEU A 231 -2.23 4.94 -9.95
CA LEU A 231 -0.82 5.28 -9.84
C LEU A 231 -0.11 5.03 -11.17
N SER A 232 0.65 6.02 -11.60
CA SER A 232 1.42 5.99 -12.84
C SER A 232 2.92 6.11 -12.60
N LYS A 233 3.33 6.56 -11.41
CA LYS A 233 4.73 6.79 -11.05
C LYS A 233 5.01 6.37 -9.60
N ILE A 234 6.11 5.67 -9.39
CA ILE A 234 6.67 5.35 -8.06
C ILE A 234 8.11 5.83 -8.04
N SER A 235 8.51 6.60 -7.01
CA SER A 235 9.89 7.04 -6.84
C SER A 235 10.44 6.63 -5.49
N VAL A 236 11.69 6.18 -5.44
CA VAL A 236 12.39 5.79 -4.21
C VAL A 236 13.76 6.46 -4.22
N ALA A 237 14.09 7.22 -3.19
CA ALA A 237 15.35 7.93 -3.04
C ALA A 237 15.95 7.62 -1.67
N PHE A 238 17.24 7.30 -1.63
CA PHE A 238 17.99 6.97 -0.42
C PHE A 238 18.99 8.08 -0.12
N TYR A 239 19.00 8.54 1.14
CA TYR A 239 19.82 9.64 1.62
C TYR A 239 20.74 9.18 2.75
N ASP A 240 21.90 9.83 2.87
CA ASP A 240 22.81 9.66 4.00
C ASP A 240 22.42 10.53 5.21
N GLU A 241 23.24 10.47 6.27
CA GLU A 241 23.07 11.27 7.50
C GLU A 241 23.22 12.79 7.28
N GLU A 242 23.94 13.19 6.22
CA GLU A 242 24.15 14.59 5.86
C GLU A 242 23.00 15.14 4.98
N GLY A 243 22.11 14.24 4.51
CA GLY A 243 20.99 14.58 3.64
C GLY A 243 21.35 14.59 2.15
N ASN A 244 22.51 14.04 1.76
CA ASN A 244 22.88 13.91 0.36
C ASN A 244 22.20 12.69 -0.27
N LEU A 245 21.75 12.84 -1.52
CA LEU A 245 21.17 11.75 -2.28
C LEU A 245 22.26 10.74 -2.68
N GLN A 246 22.13 9.50 -2.22
CA GLN A 246 23.07 8.42 -2.52
C GLN A 246 22.66 7.66 -3.79
N ARG A 247 21.40 7.21 -3.83
CA ARG A 247 20.82 6.54 -5.00
C ARG A 247 19.33 6.77 -5.08
N SER A 248 18.77 6.67 -6.29
CA SER A 248 17.32 6.67 -6.49
C SER A 248 16.90 5.75 -7.61
N LYS A 249 15.63 5.33 -7.56
CA LYS A 249 14.97 4.60 -8.63
C LYS A 249 13.57 5.15 -8.84
N GLN A 250 13.18 5.24 -10.10
CA GLN A 250 11.89 5.76 -10.51
C GLN A 250 11.25 4.80 -11.51
N PHE A 251 10.02 4.40 -11.23
CA PHE A 251 9.20 3.58 -12.11
C PHE A 251 8.10 4.45 -12.73
N THR A 252 7.89 4.32 -14.03
CA THR A 252 6.84 5.04 -14.75
C THR A 252 6.06 4.08 -15.64
N LYS A 253 4.73 4.14 -15.57
CA LYS A 253 3.82 3.38 -16.42
C LYS A 253 3.29 4.26 -17.55
N LYS A 254 3.43 3.80 -18.79
CA LYS A 254 2.90 4.47 -19.97
C LYS A 254 1.99 3.54 -20.76
N LYS A 255 0.80 4.02 -21.12
CA LYS A 255 -0.06 3.33 -22.10
C LYS A 255 0.54 3.57 -23.48
N VAL A 256 0.83 2.50 -24.21
CA VAL A 256 1.35 2.57 -25.59
C VAL A 256 0.19 2.54 -26.56
N ASP A 257 -0.71 1.57 -26.39
CA ASP A 257 -1.95 1.42 -27.14
C ASP A 257 -3.00 0.68 -26.28
N ASP A 258 -4.11 0.25 -26.87
CA ASP A 258 -5.19 -0.43 -26.14
C ASP A 258 -4.80 -1.80 -25.56
N TYR A 259 -3.79 -2.45 -26.13
CA TYR A 259 -3.30 -3.75 -25.67
C TYR A 259 -1.94 -3.66 -25.00
N ARG A 260 -1.23 -2.53 -25.08
CA ARG A 260 0.17 -2.45 -24.63
C ARG A 260 0.44 -1.38 -23.60
N VAL A 261 1.25 -1.78 -22.64
CA VAL A 261 1.77 -0.90 -21.58
C VAL A 261 3.28 -1.03 -21.55
N SER A 262 3.97 0.08 -21.34
CA SER A 262 5.41 0.12 -21.10
C SER A 262 5.67 0.53 -19.66
N LEU A 263 6.60 -0.17 -19.02
CA LEU A 263 7.15 0.20 -17.72
C LEU A 263 8.58 0.67 -17.92
N GLU A 264 8.86 1.91 -17.55
CA GLU A 264 10.20 2.49 -17.57
C GLU A 264 10.79 2.53 -16.17
N THR A 265 12.06 2.15 -16.06
CA THR A 265 12.83 2.22 -14.83
C THR A 265 14.03 3.10 -15.06
N THR A 266 14.15 4.17 -14.28
CA THR A 266 15.34 5.02 -14.22
C THR A 266 16.01 4.82 -12.87
N VAL A 267 17.28 4.41 -12.88
CA VAL A 267 18.11 4.28 -11.68
C VAL A 267 19.21 5.32 -11.76
N VAL A 268 19.40 6.08 -10.68
CA VAL A 268 20.45 7.08 -10.54
C VAL A 268 21.32 6.70 -9.35
N SER A 269 22.64 6.68 -9.54
CA SER A 269 23.63 6.40 -8.50
C SER A 269 24.83 7.32 -8.72
N GLY A 270 24.99 8.32 -7.86
CA GLY A 270 25.94 9.42 -8.11
C GLY A 270 25.60 10.16 -9.42
N ASP A 271 26.60 10.34 -10.29
CA ASP A 271 26.44 11.01 -11.58
C ASP A 271 25.95 10.09 -12.71
N GLU A 272 25.85 8.78 -12.45
CA GLU A 272 25.39 7.81 -13.44
C GLU A 272 23.88 7.64 -13.39
N SER A 273 23.25 7.66 -14.56
CA SER A 273 21.82 7.41 -14.73
C SER A 273 21.60 6.38 -15.83
N ALA A 274 20.90 5.29 -15.51
CA ALA A 274 20.51 4.25 -16.45
C ALA A 274 18.99 4.19 -16.55
N THR A 275 18.47 4.17 -17.77
CA THR A 275 17.02 4.00 -18.02
C THR A 275 16.79 2.76 -18.87
N THR A 276 15.92 1.88 -18.39
CA THR A 276 15.45 0.69 -19.10
C THR A 276 13.95 0.77 -19.30
N SER A 277 13.44 0.05 -20.31
CA SER A 277 12.02 0.01 -20.62
C SER A 277 11.60 -1.41 -20.97
N GLN A 278 10.50 -1.86 -20.37
CA GLN A 278 9.91 -3.17 -20.61
C GLN A 278 8.46 -3.00 -21.10
N MET A 279 8.17 -3.54 -22.28
CA MET A 279 6.84 -3.54 -22.87
C MET A 279 6.08 -4.82 -22.50
N TYR A 280 4.77 -4.71 -22.31
CA TYR A 280 3.87 -5.83 -22.08
C TYR A 280 2.65 -5.73 -22.99
N HIS A 281 2.23 -6.88 -23.55
CA HIS A 281 0.87 -7.04 -24.09
C HIS A 281 -0.06 -7.48 -22.96
N ILE A 282 -1.20 -6.81 -22.82
CA ILE A 282 -2.17 -6.98 -21.75
C ILE A 282 -3.47 -7.52 -22.34
N THR A 283 -3.83 -8.72 -21.94
CA THR A 283 -5.14 -9.31 -22.25
C THR A 283 -5.99 -9.36 -21.00
N LYS A 284 -7.26 -8.92 -21.10
CA LYS A 284 -8.18 -8.85 -19.96
C LYS A 284 -9.47 -9.61 -20.26
N GLN A 285 -9.97 -10.34 -19.27
CA GLN A 285 -11.32 -10.87 -19.28
C GLN A 285 -12.01 -10.68 -17.94
N LEU A 286 -13.32 -10.44 -17.98
CA LEU A 286 -14.16 -10.48 -16.80
C LEU A 286 -14.61 -11.92 -16.54
N ALA A 287 -14.00 -12.55 -15.53
CA ALA A 287 -14.44 -13.83 -15.03
C ALA A 287 -15.78 -13.68 -14.29
N THR A 288 -16.72 -14.58 -14.60
CA THR A 288 -18.05 -14.64 -13.98
C THR A 288 -18.30 -16.04 -13.40
N GLY A 289 -19.26 -16.15 -12.47
CA GLY A 289 -19.61 -17.41 -11.83
C GLY A 289 -18.54 -17.92 -10.84
N LEU A 290 -17.73 -17.02 -10.28
CA LEU A 290 -16.73 -17.36 -9.28
C LEU A 290 -17.39 -17.67 -7.94
N ALA A 291 -16.83 -18.62 -7.20
CA ALA A 291 -17.17 -18.78 -5.80
C ALA A 291 -16.91 -17.48 -5.02
N GLN A 292 -17.74 -17.23 -4.01
CA GLN A 292 -17.56 -16.11 -3.10
C GLN A 292 -16.22 -16.26 -2.36
N SER A 293 -15.49 -15.15 -2.23
CA SER A 293 -14.25 -15.10 -1.44
C SER A 293 -14.55 -15.44 0.02
N GLU A 294 -13.76 -16.36 0.59
CA GLU A 294 -13.86 -16.76 2.00
C GLU A 294 -13.45 -15.61 2.94
N SER A 295 -12.76 -14.59 2.41
CA SER A 295 -12.28 -13.42 3.15
C SER A 295 -13.25 -12.22 3.13
N ARG A 296 -14.43 -12.35 2.50
CA ARG A 296 -15.41 -11.27 2.36
C ARG A 296 -16.73 -11.59 3.07
N ASP A 297 -17.27 -10.59 3.75
CA ASP A 297 -18.60 -10.70 4.37
C ASP A 297 -19.66 -11.00 3.31
N ALA A 298 -20.70 -11.73 3.70
CA ALA A 298 -21.82 -12.04 2.82
C ALA A 298 -22.50 -10.76 2.31
N ALA A 299 -22.62 -10.63 0.99
CA ALA A 299 -23.35 -9.53 0.39
C ALA A 299 -24.83 -9.56 0.79
N THR A 300 -25.35 -8.41 1.20
CA THR A 300 -26.77 -8.20 1.52
C THR A 300 -27.61 -7.81 0.30
N THR A 301 -26.99 -7.44 -0.83
CA THR A 301 -27.67 -7.03 -2.07
C THR A 301 -27.24 -7.83 -3.30
N GLU A 302 -28.07 -7.85 -4.35
CA GLU A 302 -27.84 -8.57 -5.61
C GLU A 302 -26.62 -8.04 -6.37
N GLU A 303 -26.47 -6.71 -6.41
CA GLU A 303 -25.37 -6.02 -7.06
C GLU A 303 -24.04 -6.31 -6.35
N ALA A 304 -24.06 -6.35 -5.02
CA ALA A 304 -22.91 -6.76 -4.22
C ALA A 304 -22.57 -8.25 -4.40
N ARG A 305 -23.57 -9.11 -4.67
CA ARG A 305 -23.31 -10.53 -4.95
C ARG A 305 -22.68 -10.76 -6.33
N LYS A 306 -23.08 -9.97 -7.33
CA LYS A 306 -22.44 -9.99 -8.66
C LYS A 306 -20.99 -9.49 -8.62
N SER A 307 -20.69 -8.46 -7.83
CA SER A 307 -19.30 -8.01 -7.64
C SER A 307 -18.46 -8.99 -6.81
N LEU A 308 -19.07 -9.82 -5.96
CA LEU A 308 -18.38 -10.88 -5.23
C LEU A 308 -18.13 -12.15 -6.06
N THR A 309 -18.95 -12.43 -7.07
CA THR A 309 -18.86 -13.64 -7.92
C THR A 309 -18.23 -13.36 -9.29
N SER A 310 -17.61 -12.20 -9.46
CA SER A 310 -16.82 -11.85 -10.64
C SER A 310 -15.45 -11.28 -10.26
N ALA A 311 -14.51 -11.33 -11.21
CA ALA A 311 -13.18 -10.74 -11.08
C ALA A 311 -12.58 -10.48 -12.46
N GLU A 312 -11.74 -9.45 -12.58
CA GLU A 312 -10.91 -9.32 -13.77
C GLU A 312 -9.75 -10.32 -13.71
N VAL A 313 -9.53 -11.05 -14.80
CA VAL A 313 -8.32 -11.84 -15.02
C VAL A 313 -7.51 -11.14 -16.09
N VAL A 314 -6.27 -10.78 -15.74
CA VAL A 314 -5.37 -10.05 -16.61
C VAL A 314 -4.09 -10.85 -16.80
N LEU A 315 -3.70 -11.04 -18.06
CA LEU A 315 -2.42 -11.65 -18.43
C LEU A 315 -1.53 -10.58 -19.04
N ALA A 316 -0.29 -10.47 -18.57
CA ALA A 316 0.69 -9.53 -19.12
C ALA A 316 1.90 -10.27 -19.68
N PHE A 317 2.04 -10.20 -21.00
CA PHE A 317 3.05 -10.92 -21.77
C PHE A 317 4.24 -10.00 -22.06
N PRO A 318 5.45 -10.30 -21.55
CA PRO A 318 6.62 -9.45 -21.77
C PRO A 318 7.06 -9.48 -23.24
N LEU A 319 7.29 -8.30 -23.81
CA LEU A 319 7.71 -8.09 -25.19
C LEU A 319 9.03 -7.33 -25.27
N GLN A 320 9.81 -7.63 -26.30
CA GLN A 320 10.95 -6.82 -26.71
C GLN A 320 10.47 -5.55 -27.45
N SER A 321 11.38 -4.61 -27.71
CA SER A 321 11.09 -3.36 -28.43
C SER A 321 10.57 -3.58 -29.86
N ASN A 322 10.87 -4.72 -30.47
CA ASN A 322 10.38 -5.14 -31.78
C ASN A 322 9.09 -5.99 -31.72
N TYR A 323 8.41 -6.00 -30.57
CA TYR A 323 7.19 -6.78 -30.29
C TYR A 323 7.36 -8.30 -30.29
N GLN A 324 8.58 -8.84 -30.34
CA GLN A 324 8.79 -10.27 -30.16
C GLN A 324 8.59 -10.66 -28.69
N PRO A 325 8.11 -11.89 -28.40
CA PRO A 325 8.06 -12.42 -27.04
C PRO A 325 9.43 -12.33 -26.36
N GLN A 326 9.46 -11.78 -25.14
CA GLN A 326 10.66 -11.77 -24.32
C GLN A 326 10.64 -12.97 -23.38
N ILE A 327 11.15 -14.10 -23.86
CA ILE A 327 11.27 -15.31 -23.05
C ILE A 327 12.56 -15.22 -22.23
N SER A 328 12.43 -14.69 -21.03
CA SER A 328 13.51 -14.63 -20.05
C SER A 328 13.59 -15.93 -19.23
N THR A 329 14.77 -16.25 -18.70
CA THR A 329 14.95 -17.22 -17.61
C THR A 329 14.33 -16.72 -16.30
N ARG A 330 14.06 -15.41 -16.19
CA ARG A 330 13.39 -14.82 -15.04
C ARG A 330 11.95 -15.32 -14.93
N ARG A 331 11.62 -15.89 -13.78
CA ARG A 331 10.26 -16.27 -13.41
C ARG A 331 9.35 -15.05 -13.40
N GLN A 332 8.14 -15.22 -13.90
CA GLN A 332 7.12 -14.18 -13.86
C GLN A 332 6.37 -14.25 -12.53
N GLU A 333 5.43 -13.34 -12.31
CA GLU A 333 4.80 -13.16 -11.00
C GLU A 333 3.28 -13.32 -11.09
N LEU A 334 2.71 -13.83 -10.00
CA LEU A 334 1.28 -13.78 -9.72
C LEU A 334 0.99 -12.55 -8.88
N PHE A 335 -0.11 -11.88 -9.19
CA PHE A 335 -0.53 -10.64 -8.56
C PHE A 335 -1.94 -10.78 -7.99
N ALA A 336 -2.12 -10.10 -6.87
CA ALA A 336 -3.41 -9.55 -6.44
C ALA A 336 -3.20 -8.05 -6.23
N PHE A 337 -3.23 -7.31 -7.33
CA PHE A 337 -2.91 -5.88 -7.51
C PHE A 337 -1.44 -5.52 -7.34
N LEU A 338 -0.78 -6.14 -6.37
CA LEU A 338 0.67 -6.08 -6.18
C LEU A 338 1.28 -7.48 -6.31
N PRO A 339 2.60 -7.59 -6.58
CA PRO A 339 3.27 -8.89 -6.70
C PRO A 339 3.13 -9.71 -5.42
N LEU A 340 2.66 -10.96 -5.55
CA LEU A 340 2.54 -11.90 -4.44
C LEU A 340 3.72 -12.87 -4.41
N ARG A 341 3.89 -13.62 -5.51
CA ARG A 341 4.85 -14.73 -5.64
C ARG A 341 5.29 -14.90 -7.08
N THR A 342 6.38 -15.63 -7.27
CA THR A 342 6.83 -16.04 -8.60
C THR A 342 6.06 -17.25 -9.13
N SER A 343 6.14 -17.44 -10.44
CA SER A 343 5.51 -18.50 -11.21
C SER A 343 6.40 -18.92 -12.38
N ASP A 344 6.23 -20.15 -12.83
CA ASP A 344 6.93 -20.70 -13.98
C ASP A 344 6.28 -20.31 -15.33
N TYR A 345 5.11 -19.66 -15.29
CA TYR A 345 4.52 -19.06 -16.49
C TYR A 345 5.46 -18.02 -17.10
N LYS A 346 5.43 -17.89 -18.43
CA LYS A 346 6.24 -16.90 -19.18
C LYS A 346 5.54 -15.54 -19.32
N PHE A 347 4.47 -15.32 -18.57
CA PHE A 347 3.71 -14.08 -18.47
C PHE A 347 3.23 -13.86 -17.03
N HIS A 348 2.98 -12.61 -16.66
CA HIS A 348 2.40 -12.28 -15.36
C HIS A 348 0.90 -12.54 -15.36
N ILE A 349 0.37 -12.88 -14.18
CA ILE A 349 -1.05 -13.15 -14.00
C ILE A 349 -1.57 -12.30 -12.85
N GLN A 350 -2.62 -11.53 -13.11
CA GLN A 350 -3.30 -10.71 -12.12
C GLN A 350 -4.76 -11.15 -12.03
N SER A 351 -5.21 -11.39 -10.80
CA SER A 351 -6.64 -11.51 -10.50
C SER A 351 -6.92 -11.29 -9.01
N ASP A 352 -8.19 -11.32 -8.66
CA ASP A 352 -8.69 -11.19 -7.29
C ASP A 352 -8.62 -12.55 -6.55
N PHE A 353 -7.41 -13.05 -6.38
CA PHE A 353 -7.13 -14.31 -5.68
C PHE A 353 -7.41 -14.19 -4.17
N ASP A 354 -7.95 -15.26 -3.59
CA ASP A 354 -7.92 -15.45 -2.14
C ASP A 354 -6.48 -15.76 -1.72
N THR A 355 -5.95 -14.94 -0.80
CA THR A 355 -4.56 -15.01 -0.32
C THR A 355 -4.50 -15.50 1.12
N ASN A 356 -3.33 -15.98 1.52
CA ASN A 356 -3.04 -16.29 2.91
C ASN A 356 -3.00 -15.01 3.78
N ALA A 357 -2.96 -15.16 5.11
CA ALA A 357 -3.05 -14.02 6.04
C ALA A 357 -1.94 -12.97 5.85
N ASN A 358 -0.73 -13.38 5.45
CA ASN A 358 0.41 -12.48 5.22
C ASN A 358 0.46 -11.90 3.79
N ARG A 359 -0.48 -12.28 2.90
CA ARG A 359 -0.62 -11.77 1.52
C ARG A 359 0.62 -12.00 0.64
N GLN A 360 1.32 -13.10 0.87
CA GLN A 360 2.50 -13.47 0.08
C GLN A 360 2.28 -14.74 -0.75
N ASP A 361 1.14 -15.41 -0.59
CA ASP A 361 0.77 -16.57 -1.40
C ASP A 361 -0.74 -16.68 -1.59
N ILE A 362 -1.14 -17.48 -2.58
CA ILE A 362 -2.53 -17.81 -2.88
C ILE A 362 -2.97 -19.05 -2.08
N VAL A 363 -4.25 -19.10 -1.73
CA VAL A 363 -4.84 -20.29 -1.09
C VAL A 363 -5.23 -21.30 -2.17
N ASN A 364 -4.42 -22.35 -2.36
CA ASN A 364 -4.61 -23.33 -3.44
C ASN A 364 -5.90 -24.15 -3.33
N THR A 365 -6.47 -24.25 -2.12
CA THR A 365 -7.70 -25.00 -1.86
C THR A 365 -8.96 -24.14 -2.00
N ALA A 366 -8.83 -22.82 -2.12
CA ALA A 366 -9.97 -21.92 -2.21
C ALA A 366 -10.73 -22.15 -3.53
N ARG A 367 -12.04 -22.37 -3.44
CA ARG A 367 -12.90 -22.62 -4.62
C ARG A 367 -12.82 -21.47 -5.63
N ARG A 368 -12.72 -20.23 -5.14
CA ARG A 368 -12.56 -19.03 -5.97
C ARG A 368 -11.31 -19.12 -6.83
N ASN A 369 -10.16 -19.46 -6.24
CA ASN A 369 -8.89 -19.56 -6.95
C ASN A 369 -8.90 -20.68 -7.99
N LEU A 370 -9.57 -21.80 -7.70
CA LEU A 370 -9.80 -22.87 -8.68
C LEU A 370 -10.65 -22.38 -9.87
N ASN A 371 -11.71 -21.59 -9.63
CA ASN A 371 -12.49 -20.99 -10.71
C ASN A 371 -11.67 -19.96 -11.52
N ILE A 372 -10.87 -19.12 -10.85
CA ILE A 372 -9.98 -18.17 -11.52
C ILE A 372 -8.98 -18.89 -12.42
N ARG A 373 -8.42 -20.03 -11.97
CA ARG A 373 -7.50 -20.85 -12.77
C ARG A 373 -8.10 -21.26 -14.12
N ASP A 374 -9.37 -21.67 -14.15
CA ASP A 374 -10.02 -22.05 -15.41
C ASP A 374 -10.26 -20.82 -16.30
N TRP A 375 -10.50 -19.65 -15.70
CA TRP A 375 -10.57 -18.38 -16.43
C TRP A 375 -9.21 -17.88 -16.94
N ILE A 376 -8.09 -18.22 -16.30
CA ILE A 376 -6.74 -17.95 -16.84
C ILE A 376 -6.58 -18.63 -18.19
N ALA A 377 -6.99 -19.89 -18.33
CA ALA A 377 -6.93 -20.61 -19.60
C ALA A 377 -7.80 -19.95 -20.68
N LYS A 378 -9.03 -19.55 -20.33
CA LYS A 378 -9.92 -18.80 -21.24
C LYS A 378 -9.33 -17.45 -21.66
N THR A 379 -8.68 -16.76 -20.73
CA THR A 379 -8.02 -15.47 -20.98
C THR A 379 -6.81 -15.64 -21.90
N PHE A 380 -6.06 -16.73 -21.73
CA PHE A 380 -4.95 -17.06 -22.64
C PHE A 380 -5.45 -17.37 -24.05
N LEU A 381 -6.57 -18.08 -24.22
CA LEU A 381 -7.18 -18.30 -25.53
C LEU A 381 -7.56 -16.98 -26.22
N GLN A 382 -8.08 -16.02 -25.47
CA GLN A 382 -8.36 -14.68 -26.01
C GLN A 382 -7.08 -13.93 -26.37
N ALA A 383 -6.01 -14.07 -25.60
CA ALA A 383 -4.71 -13.49 -25.93
C ALA A 383 -4.22 -14.02 -27.29
N ILE A 384 -4.42 -15.32 -27.57
CA ILE A 384 -4.08 -15.92 -28.89
C ILE A 384 -4.87 -15.25 -30.03
N LEU A 385 -6.16 -14.97 -29.83
CA LEU A 385 -6.97 -14.27 -30.83
C LEU A 385 -6.45 -12.86 -31.09
N GLU A 386 -6.02 -12.14 -30.04
CA GLU A 386 -5.37 -10.83 -30.16
C GLU A 386 -4.01 -10.92 -30.86
N PHE A 387 -3.18 -11.89 -30.48
CA PHE A 387 -1.88 -12.13 -31.11
C PHE A 387 -2.00 -12.45 -32.60
N SER A 388 -3.02 -13.20 -32.98
CA SER A 388 -3.28 -13.58 -34.38
C SER A 388 -3.56 -12.38 -35.28
N GLN A 389 -4.00 -11.26 -34.71
CA GLN A 389 -4.22 -9.99 -35.42
C GLN A 389 -2.95 -9.11 -35.47
N HIS A 390 -1.90 -9.47 -34.74
CA HIS A 390 -0.66 -8.69 -34.67
C HIS A 390 0.43 -9.25 -35.62
N PRO A 391 1.07 -8.40 -36.47
CA PRO A 391 2.02 -8.87 -37.49
C PRO A 391 3.20 -9.71 -37.00
N VAL A 392 3.64 -9.50 -35.76
CA VAL A 392 4.80 -10.22 -35.17
C VAL A 392 4.37 -11.35 -34.24
N LEU A 393 3.29 -11.15 -33.47
CA LEU A 393 2.91 -12.10 -32.41
C LEU A 393 2.15 -13.30 -32.98
N CYS A 394 1.49 -13.15 -34.12
CA CYS A 394 0.72 -14.22 -34.75
C CYS A 394 1.55 -15.49 -35.03
N TYR A 395 2.86 -15.34 -35.26
CA TYR A 395 3.79 -16.46 -35.50
C TYR A 395 4.58 -16.90 -34.26
N ASN A 396 4.72 -16.03 -33.25
CA ASN A 396 5.68 -16.24 -32.15
C ASN A 396 5.02 -16.47 -30.78
N TRP A 397 3.70 -16.28 -30.65
CA TRP A 397 3.00 -16.50 -29.38
C TRP A 397 3.20 -17.90 -28.75
N PRO A 398 3.43 -19.01 -29.50
CA PRO A 398 3.65 -20.32 -28.86
C PRO A 398 4.85 -20.36 -27.92
N LEU A 399 5.79 -19.41 -28.05
CA LEU A 399 6.94 -19.26 -27.15
C LEU A 399 6.54 -18.95 -25.69
N PHE A 400 5.32 -18.49 -25.43
CA PHE A 400 4.81 -18.28 -24.07
C PHE A 400 4.32 -19.58 -23.38
N LEU A 401 4.20 -20.69 -24.13
CA LEU A 401 3.84 -21.98 -23.56
C LEU A 401 5.04 -22.60 -22.83
N PRO A 402 4.79 -23.40 -21.77
CA PRO A 402 5.85 -24.18 -21.15
C PRO A 402 6.47 -25.16 -22.16
N SER A 403 7.79 -25.34 -22.08
CA SER A 403 8.50 -26.41 -22.80
C SER A 403 8.02 -27.77 -22.31
N GLN A 404 7.90 -28.77 -23.20
CA GLN A 404 7.48 -30.12 -22.80
C GLN A 404 8.49 -30.84 -21.88
N ASP A 405 9.70 -30.29 -21.72
CA ASP A 405 10.80 -30.85 -20.93
C ASP A 405 10.98 -30.22 -19.53
N SER A 406 10.02 -29.42 -19.05
CA SER A 406 10.11 -28.70 -17.76
C SER A 406 9.16 -29.20 -16.68
#